data_AF-A0A376TIE5-F1
#
_entry.id   AF-A0A376TIE5-F1
#
_cell.length_a   1.000
_cell.length_b   1.000
_cell.length_c   1.000
_cell.angle_alpha   90.00
_cell.angle_beta   90.00
_cell.angle_gamma   90.00
#
_symmetry.space_group_name_H-M   'P 1'
#
loop_
_entity.id
_entity.type
_entity.pdbx_description
1 polymer ?
#
loop_
_entity_poly.entity_id
_entity_poly.type
_entity_poly.pdbx_seq_one_letter_code
_entity_poly.pdbx_strand_id
1 'polypeptide(L)'
;MKYQLTALEARVIGCLLEKQVTTPEQYPLSVNGVVTACNQKTNREPVMNLSESEVQEQLDNLVKRHYLRTVSGLVIGSPNMSNVFCNSEFGDLKLSAAEVALITTLLLRGAQTPGELRSPRRANV
;
A
#
# COMPACT_ATOMS: atom_id res chain seq x y z
N MET A 1 16.55 -4.41 -10.37
CA MET A 1 16.52 -4.13 -8.92
C MET A 1 15.91 -5.32 -8.19
N LYS A 2 16.44 -5.76 -7.04
CA LYS A 2 15.85 -6.87 -6.26
C LYS A 2 15.03 -6.28 -5.11
N TYR A 3 13.72 -6.49 -5.12
CA TYR A 3 12.83 -6.02 -4.06
C TYR A 3 12.75 -7.08 -2.97
N GLN A 4 13.43 -6.86 -1.85
CA GLN A 4 13.23 -7.64 -0.63
C GLN A 4 12.45 -6.78 0.35
N LEU A 5 11.18 -7.11 0.53
CA LEU A 5 10.27 -6.43 1.44
C LEU A 5 10.02 -7.34 2.65
N THR A 6 10.00 -6.76 3.85
CA THR A 6 9.48 -7.46 5.02
C THR A 6 7.96 -7.62 4.91
N ALA A 7 7.37 -8.51 5.72
CA ALA A 7 5.92 -8.68 5.74
C ALA A 7 5.18 -7.38 6.11
N LEU A 8 5.77 -6.55 6.98
CA LEU A 8 5.20 -5.26 7.38
C LEU A 8 5.33 -4.22 6.26
N GLU A 9 6.50 -4.13 5.62
CA GLU A 9 6.72 -3.24 4.47
C GLU A 9 5.77 -3.57 3.31
N ALA A 10 5.66 -4.87 2.97
CA ALA A 10 4.74 -5.34 1.94
C ALA A 10 3.29 -4.98 2.24
N ARG A 11 2.88 -5.09 3.51
CA ARG A 11 1.55 -4.70 3.97
C ARG A 11 1.30 -3.20 3.77
N VAL A 12 2.23 -2.35 4.19
CA VAL A 12 2.12 -0.89 4.05
C VAL A 12 2.03 -0.48 2.58
N ILE A 13 2.90 -1.02 1.72
CA ILE A 13 2.86 -0.76 0.28
C ILE A 13 1.53 -1.22 -0.33
N GLY A 14 1.09 -2.44 -0.02
CA GLY A 14 -0.18 -2.97 -0.51
C GLY A 14 -1.38 -2.12 -0.09
N CYS A 15 -1.38 -1.58 1.14
CA CYS A 15 -2.45 -0.71 1.61
C CYS A 15 -2.52 0.61 0.82
N LEU A 16 -1.37 1.21 0.51
CA LEU A 16 -1.32 2.44 -0.26
C LEU A 16 -1.73 2.22 -1.72
N LEU A 17 -1.34 1.09 -2.32
CA LEU A 17 -1.77 0.71 -3.68
C LEU A 17 -3.27 0.44 -3.76
N GLU A 18 -3.82 -0.28 -2.78
CA GLU A 18 -5.27 -0.55 -2.70
C GLU A 18 -6.06 0.74 -2.60
N LYS A 19 -5.68 1.63 -1.67
CA LYS A 19 -6.42 2.87 -1.38
C LYS A 19 -6.27 3.92 -2.47
N GLN A 20 -5.17 3.93 -3.23
CA GLN A 20 -5.04 4.77 -4.41
C GLN A 20 -6.12 4.46 -5.46
N VAL A 21 -6.49 3.19 -5.62
CA VAL A 21 -7.49 2.74 -6.61
C VAL A 21 -8.91 2.76 -6.03
N THR A 22 -9.08 2.26 -4.81
CA THR A 22 -10.42 2.08 -4.20
C THR A 22 -11.00 3.33 -3.56
N THR A 23 -10.14 4.23 -3.07
CA THR A 23 -10.55 5.45 -2.35
C THR A 23 -9.65 6.62 -2.77
N PRO A 24 -9.69 7.03 -4.05
CA PRO A 24 -8.84 8.10 -4.56
C PRO A 24 -9.09 9.44 -3.86
N GLU A 25 -10.28 9.66 -3.31
CA GLU A 25 -10.67 10.86 -2.57
C GLU A 25 -9.95 11.01 -1.22
N GLN A 26 -9.47 9.91 -0.64
CA GLN A 26 -8.73 9.91 0.62
C GLN A 26 -7.22 9.87 0.42
N TYR A 27 -6.76 9.73 -0.83
CA TYR A 27 -5.36 9.59 -1.16
C TYR A 27 -4.74 10.96 -1.52
N PRO A 28 -3.53 11.30 -1.04
CA PRO A 28 -2.58 10.49 -0.25
C PRO A 28 -3.00 10.30 1.22
N LEU A 29 -2.67 9.13 1.79
CA LEU A 29 -3.09 8.75 3.14
C LEU A 29 -2.21 9.38 4.23
N SER A 30 -2.80 9.79 5.35
CA SER A 30 -2.04 10.09 6.58
C SER A 30 -1.52 8.81 7.24
N VAL A 31 -0.60 8.94 8.20
CA VAL A 31 -0.08 7.80 9.00
C VAL A 31 -1.21 7.00 9.63
N ASN A 32 -2.21 7.68 10.22
CA ASN A 32 -3.40 7.05 10.79
C ASN A 32 -4.25 6.30 9.75
N GLY A 33 -4.34 6.85 8.52
CA GLY A 33 -4.97 6.17 7.40
C GLY A 33 -4.25 4.88 7.03
N VAL A 34 -2.92 4.88 7.04
CA VAL A 34 -2.09 3.69 6.79
C VAL A 34 -2.27 2.66 7.91
N VAL A 35 -2.23 3.07 9.18
CA VAL A 35 -2.48 2.18 10.34
C VAL A 35 -3.84 1.50 10.20
N THR A 36 -4.88 2.30 9.94
CA THR A 36 -6.25 1.78 9.77
C THR A 36 -6.33 0.80 8.61
N ALA A 37 -5.67 1.10 7.49
CA ALA A 37 -5.63 0.23 6.33
C ALA A 37 -4.86 -1.09 6.59
N CYS A 38 -3.77 -1.04 7.35
CA CYS A 38 -2.98 -2.23 7.70
C CYS A 38 -3.75 -3.19 8.61
N ASN A 39 -4.56 -2.63 9.52
CA ASN A 39 -5.29 -3.35 10.56
C ASN A 39 -6.74 -3.70 10.17
N GLN A 40 -7.12 -3.57 8.88
CA GLN A 40 -8.45 -3.95 8.42
C GLN A 40 -8.72 -5.45 8.64
N LYS A 41 -9.92 -5.80 9.10
CA LYS A 41 -10.34 -7.21 9.29
C LYS A 41 -10.68 -7.92 7.99
N THR A 42 -10.89 -7.16 6.92
CA THR A 42 -11.29 -7.66 5.59
C THR A 42 -10.16 -7.44 4.60
N ASN A 43 -9.99 -8.37 3.65
CA ASN A 43 -8.97 -8.30 2.60
C ASN A 43 -7.52 -8.22 3.15
N ARG A 44 -7.28 -8.79 4.33
CA ARG A 44 -5.95 -8.88 4.95
C ARG A 44 -5.72 -10.31 5.42
N GLU A 45 -4.57 -10.87 5.04
CA GLU A 45 -4.15 -12.20 5.47
C GLU A 45 -2.62 -12.20 5.64
N PRO A 46 -2.10 -12.35 6.86
CA PRO A 46 -2.82 -12.39 8.15
C PRO A 46 -3.39 -11.02 8.53
N VAL A 47 -4.44 -11.02 9.37
CA VAL A 47 -4.93 -9.80 10.04
C VAL A 47 -3.86 -9.36 11.04
N MET A 48 -3.40 -8.12 10.89
CA MET A 48 -2.36 -7.53 11.74
C MET A 48 -3.00 -6.52 12.70
N ASN A 49 -2.29 -6.22 13.78
CA ASN A 49 -2.64 -5.15 14.71
C ASN A 49 -1.38 -4.34 15.01
N LEU A 50 -0.98 -3.52 14.04
CA LEU A 50 0.21 -2.69 14.11
C LEU A 50 -0.08 -1.41 14.88
N SER A 51 0.85 -1.01 15.73
CA SER A 51 0.85 0.31 16.36
C SER A 51 1.23 1.41 15.37
N GLU A 52 0.87 2.65 15.70
CA GLU A 52 1.26 3.82 14.90
C GLU A 52 2.78 3.95 14.79
N SER A 53 3.52 3.67 15.87
CA SER A 53 4.99 3.72 15.88
C SER A 53 5.62 2.69 14.94
N GLU A 54 5.11 1.46 14.91
CA GLU A 54 5.62 0.42 14.00
C GLU A 54 5.37 0.80 12.54
N VAL A 55 4.18 1.34 12.23
CA VAL A 55 3.85 1.80 10.88
C VAL A 55 4.71 2.99 10.48
N GLN A 56 4.93 3.95 11.39
CA GLN A 56 5.79 5.09 11.14
C GLN A 56 7.23 4.66 10.80
N GLU A 57 7.79 3.71 11.56
CA GLU A 57 9.11 3.16 11.27
C GLU A 57 9.20 2.53 9.87
N GLN A 58 8.17 1.76 9.47
CA GLN A 58 8.14 1.19 8.13
C GLN A 58 8.01 2.28 7.05
N LEU A 59 7.17 3.30 7.27
CA LEU A 59 7.03 4.41 6.34
C LEU A 59 8.37 5.12 6.14
N ASP A 60 9.10 5.42 7.23
CA ASP A 60 10.40 6.08 7.15
C ASP A 60 11.44 5.23 6.41
N ASN A 61 11.45 3.91 6.63
CA ASN A 61 12.33 2.99 5.92
C ASN A 61 11.99 2.91 4.41
N LEU A 62 10.71 2.87 4.09
CA LEU A 62 10.23 2.82 2.71
C LEU A 62 10.47 4.13 1.95
N VAL A 63 10.39 5.28 2.62
CA VAL A 63 10.77 6.59 2.06
C VAL A 63 12.27 6.66 1.80
N LYS A 64 13.12 6.21 2.74
CA LYS A 64 14.57 6.12 2.54
C LYS A 64 14.95 5.22 1.35
N ARG A 65 14.16 4.18 1.09
CA ARG A 65 14.33 3.26 -0.04
C ARG A 65 13.68 3.75 -1.34
N HIS A 66 13.08 4.94 -1.33
CA HIS A 66 12.39 5.55 -2.47
C HIS A 66 11.17 4.76 -2.99
N TYR A 67 10.56 3.90 -2.17
CA TYR A 67 9.32 3.21 -2.52
C TYR A 67 8.09 4.06 -2.22
N LEU A 68 8.20 4.96 -1.24
CA LEU A 68 7.17 5.94 -0.88
C LEU A 68 7.72 7.35 -1.01
N ARG A 69 6.81 8.30 -1.19
CA ARG A 69 7.09 9.73 -1.13
C ARG A 69 6.16 10.37 -0.13
N THR A 70 6.77 11.14 0.75
CA THR A 70 6.06 12.04 1.63
C THR A 70 5.57 13.26 0.86
N VAL A 71 4.27 13.51 0.91
CA VAL A 71 3.63 14.70 0.37
C VAL A 71 3.24 15.56 1.56
N SER A 72 3.74 16.79 1.60
CA SER A 72 3.25 17.77 2.58
C SER A 72 1.78 18.02 2.29
N GLY A 73 0.91 17.57 3.20
CA GLY A 73 -0.52 17.84 3.14
C GLY A 73 -0.83 19.30 3.46
N LEU A 74 -2.10 19.68 3.27
CA LEU A 74 -2.61 21.00 3.63
C LEU A 74 -2.56 21.27 5.16
N VAL A 75 -2.54 20.19 5.96
CA VAL A 75 -2.50 20.26 7.43
C VAL A 75 -1.05 20.28 7.90
N ILE A 76 -0.68 21.37 8.55
CA ILE A 76 0.64 21.57 9.14
C ILE A 76 0.84 20.52 10.26
N GLY A 77 1.83 19.65 10.11
CA GLY A 77 2.28 18.72 11.16
C GLY A 77 2.02 17.23 10.92
N SER A 78 1.27 16.83 9.88
CA SER A 78 1.10 15.40 9.54
C SER A 78 1.47 15.13 8.08
N PRO A 79 2.60 14.47 7.80
CA PRO A 79 2.97 14.10 6.44
C PRO A 79 1.97 13.10 5.86
N ASN A 80 1.44 13.38 4.66
CA ASN A 80 0.68 12.40 3.91
C ASN A 80 1.63 11.54 3.07
N MET A 81 1.31 10.26 2.89
CA MET A 81 2.14 9.29 2.23
C MET A 81 1.53 8.91 0.88
N SER A 82 2.36 9.04 -0.16
CA SER A 82 2.08 8.57 -1.50
C SER A 82 3.00 7.40 -1.85
N ASN A 83 2.47 6.38 -2.53
CA ASN A 83 3.28 5.36 -3.16
C ASN A 83 3.97 5.89 -4.42
N VAL A 84 5.23 5.50 -4.58
CA VAL A 84 6.07 5.72 -5.78
C VAL A 84 6.56 4.36 -6.32
N PHE A 85 6.10 3.27 -5.69
CA PHE A 85 6.51 1.89 -5.94
C PHE A 85 6.31 1.47 -7.40
N CYS A 86 5.18 1.84 -8.00
CA CYS A 86 4.89 1.59 -9.41
C CYS A 86 4.28 2.83 -10.06
N ASN A 87 4.44 2.95 -11.38
CA ASN A 87 3.87 4.03 -12.19
C ASN A 87 4.32 5.45 -11.79
N SER A 88 5.44 5.58 -11.09
CA SER A 88 6.06 6.88 -10.81
C SER A 88 6.77 7.44 -12.04
N GLU A 89 6.93 8.76 -12.12
CA GLU A 89 7.58 9.42 -13.27
C GLU A 89 8.99 8.92 -13.56
N PHE A 90 9.73 8.54 -12.51
CA PHE A 90 11.13 8.11 -12.58
C PHE A 90 11.33 6.61 -12.32
N GLY A 91 10.26 5.86 -12.04
CA GLY A 91 10.33 4.44 -11.76
C GLY A 91 10.25 3.59 -13.03
N ASP A 92 11.20 2.67 -13.17
CA ASP A 92 11.20 1.68 -14.27
C ASP A 92 10.02 0.70 -14.19
N LEU A 93 9.42 0.54 -12.99
CA LEU A 93 8.30 -0.38 -12.76
C LEU A 93 6.98 0.27 -13.21
N LYS A 94 6.63 0.03 -14.47
CA LYS A 94 5.31 0.37 -15.04
C LYS A 94 4.43 -0.86 -15.03
N LEU A 95 3.28 -0.76 -14.36
CA LEU A 95 2.31 -1.84 -14.21
C LEU A 95 0.96 -1.38 -14.73
N SER A 96 0.29 -2.24 -15.50
CA SER A 96 -1.11 -2.03 -15.89
C SER A 96 -2.03 -2.09 -14.67
N ALA A 97 -3.24 -1.53 -14.79
CA ALA A 97 -4.22 -1.56 -13.70
C ALA A 97 -4.53 -3.00 -13.23
N ALA A 98 -4.54 -3.97 -14.15
CA ALA A 98 -4.74 -5.38 -13.82
C ALA A 98 -3.56 -5.96 -13.03
N GLU A 99 -2.32 -5.66 -13.42
CA GLU A 99 -1.13 -6.10 -12.69
C GLU A 99 -1.04 -5.46 -11.31
N VAL A 100 -1.37 -4.17 -11.19
CA VAL A 100 -1.46 -3.48 -9.89
C VAL A 100 -2.47 -4.16 -8.99
N ALA A 101 -3.67 -4.49 -9.50
CA ALA A 101 -4.69 -5.18 -8.71
C ALA A 101 -4.21 -6.57 -8.23
N LEU A 102 -3.55 -7.35 -9.10
CA LEU A 102 -3.00 -8.65 -8.76
C LEU A 102 -1.90 -8.55 -7.71
N ILE A 103 -0.91 -7.69 -7.93
CA ILE A 103 0.23 -7.50 -7.02
C ILE A 103 -0.27 -6.99 -5.66
N THR A 104 -1.18 -6.02 -5.65
CA THR A 104 -1.78 -5.49 -4.42
C THR A 104 -2.47 -6.59 -3.62
N THR A 105 -3.23 -7.45 -4.30
CA THR A 105 -3.93 -8.56 -3.63
C THR A 105 -2.93 -9.56 -3.05
N LEU A 106 -1.89 -9.93 -3.81
CA LEU A 106 -0.84 -10.84 -3.35
C LEU A 106 -0.04 -10.27 -2.17
N LEU A 107 0.22 -8.96 -2.15
CA LEU A 107 0.91 -8.31 -1.02
C LEU A 107 0.06 -8.29 0.26
N LEU A 108 -1.27 -8.16 0.11
CA LEU A 108 -2.19 -8.05 1.25
C LEU A 108 -2.66 -9.40 1.79
N ARG A 109 -2.71 -10.42 0.93
CA ARG A 109 -3.31 -11.73 1.25
C ARG A 109 -2.35 -12.92 1.09
N GLY A 110 -1.15 -12.71 0.57
CA GLY A 110 -0.18 -13.78 0.35
C GLY A 110 -0.48 -14.62 -0.90
N ALA A 111 -0.02 -15.87 -0.89
CA ALA A 111 -0.17 -16.78 -2.02
C ALA A 111 -1.64 -17.18 -2.22
N GLN A 112 -2.18 -16.89 -3.40
CA GLN A 112 -3.55 -17.22 -3.76
C GLN A 112 -3.61 -17.98 -5.08
N THR A 113 -4.66 -18.78 -5.24
CA THR A 113 -4.91 -19.49 -6.49
C THR A 113 -5.43 -18.52 -7.57
N PRO A 114 -5.19 -18.81 -8.87
CA PRO A 114 -5.73 -17.98 -9.95
C PRO A 114 -7.25 -17.81 -9.89
N GLY A 115 -7.99 -18.81 -9.39
CA GLY A 115 -9.44 -18.72 -9.21
C GLY A 115 -9.86 -17.68 -8.17
N GLU A 116 -9.11 -17.57 -7.07
CA GLU A 116 -9.34 -16.57 -6.02
C GLU A 116 -8.97 -15.16 -6.45
N LEU A 117 -7.94 -15.03 -7.30
CA LEU A 117 -7.52 -13.77 -7.91
C LEU A 117 -8.47 -13.29 -9.01
N ARG A 118 -9.16 -14.22 -9.68
CA ARG A 118 -10.10 -13.94 -10.78
C ARG A 118 -11.47 -13.51 -10.29
N SER A 119 -11.86 -13.88 -9.07
CA SER A 119 -13.13 -13.46 -8.50
C SER A 119 -13.07 -11.95 -8.20
N PRO A 120 -13.87 -11.11 -8.87
CA PRO A 120 -13.96 -9.70 -8.53
C PRO A 120 -14.73 -9.62 -7.23
N ARG A 121 -14.06 -9.75 -6.08
CA ARG A 121 -14.55 -9.02 -4.91
C ARG A 121 -14.36 -7.57 -5.28
N ARG A 122 -15.42 -6.99 -5.84
CA ARG A 122 -15.59 -5.58 -6.18
C ARG A 122 -14.88 -4.70 -5.15
N ALA A 123 -13.59 -4.43 -5.38
CA ALA A 123 -13.12 -3.08 -5.32
C ALA A 123 -13.94 -2.40 -6.42
N ASN A 124 -14.94 -1.60 -6.02
CA ASN A 124 -15.58 -0.70 -6.96
C ASN A 124 -14.45 0.17 -7.53
N VAL A 125 -14.05 -0.17 -8.75
CA VAL A 125 -13.36 0.72 -9.68
C VAL A 125 -14.46 1.49 -10.41
#